data_AF-A0A482ZSX3-F1
#
_entry.id   AF-A0A482ZSX3-F1
#
_cell.length_a   1.000
_cell.length_b   1.000
_cell.length_c   1.000
_cell.angle_alpha   90.00
_cell.angle_beta   90.00
_cell.angle_gamma   90.00
#
_symmetry.space_group_name_H-M   'P 1'
#
loop_
_entity.id
_entity.type
_entity.pdbx_description
1 polymer ?
#
loop_
_entity_poly.entity_id
_entity_poly.type
_entity_poly.pdbx_seq_one_letter_code
_entity_poly.pdbx_strand_id
1 'polypeptide(L)' 'MVVVSDYFQDLKLIDRHRFINQLFKEELGHIHALAMHTYTPDEWTMKNGAPASPQCAGGSK' A
#
# COMPACT_ATOMS: atom_id res chain seq x y z
N MET A 1 -1.95 4.30 1.82
CA MET A 1 -1.13 4.80 0.70
C MET A 1 -1.27 3.88 -0.50
N VAL A 2 -1.29 4.41 -1.72
CA VAL A 2 -1.30 3.61 -2.96
C VAL A 2 -0.03 3.93 -3.75
N VAL A 3 0.67 2.91 -4.23
CA VAL A 3 1.85 3.04 -5.09
C VAL A 3 1.68 2.14 -6.30
N VAL A 4 1.82 2.71 -7.49
CA VAL A 4 1.72 1.99 -8.76
C VAL A 4 3.07 2.07 -9.48
N SER A 5 3.67 0.92 -9.80
CA SER A 5 4.99 0.86 -10.45
C SER A 5 5.24 -0.47 -11.14
N ASP A 6 5.90 -0.43 -12.30
CA ASP A 6 6.42 -1.62 -13.00
C ASP A 6 7.46 -2.39 -12.18
N TYR A 7 8.12 -1.74 -11.22
CA TYR A 7 9.09 -2.38 -10.33
C TYR A 7 8.47 -3.52 -9.51
N PHE A 8 7.15 -3.50 -9.33
CA PHE A 8 6.42 -4.52 -8.59
C PHE A 8 6.12 -5.77 -9.42
N GLN A 9 6.46 -5.77 -10.71
CA GLN A 9 6.35 -6.94 -11.56
C GLN A 9 7.19 -8.09 -10.98
N ASP A 10 6.57 -9.28 -10.89
CA ASP A 10 7.17 -10.50 -10.34
C ASP A 10 7.63 -10.44 -8.86
N LEU A 11 7.41 -9.32 -8.16
CA LEU A 11 7.65 -9.21 -6.72
C LEU A 11 6.42 -9.68 -5.92
N LYS A 12 6.67 -10.47 -4.88
CA LYS A 12 5.62 -10.83 -3.91
C LYS A 12 5.21 -9.59 -3.11
N LEU A 13 3.96 -9.57 -2.64
CA LEU A 13 3.43 -8.47 -1.84
C LEU A 13 4.32 -8.09 -0.64
N ILE A 14 4.89 -9.08 0.05
CA ILE A 14 5.80 -8.84 1.18
C ILE A 14 7.08 -8.13 0.77
N ASP A 15 7.62 -8.45 -0.42
CA ASP A 15 8.84 -7.83 -0.94
C ASP A 15 8.58 -6.40 -1.37
N ARG A 16 7.42 -6.14 -1.99
CA ARG A 16 6.94 -4.78 -2.30
C ARG A 16 6.82 -3.93 -1.02
N HIS A 17 6.24 -4.49 0.05
CA HIS A 17 6.10 -3.80 1.33
C HIS A 17 7.46 -3.55 2.01
N ARG A 18 8.37 -4.53 1.98
CA ARG A 18 9.73 -4.37 2.52
C ARG A 18 10.50 -3.29 1.79
N PHE A 19 10.40 -3.23 0.47
CA PHE A 19 11.01 -2.19 -0.34
C PHE A 19 10.54 -0.80 0.08
N ILE A 20 9.21 -0.59 0.17
CA ILE A 20 8.67 0.70 0.59
C ILE A 20 9.07 1.03 2.03
N ASN A 21 8.98 0.07 2.95
CA ASN A 21 9.37 0.30 4.34
C ASN A 21 10.86 0.66 4.49
N GLN A 22 11.73 0.17 3.61
CA GLN A 22 13.13 0.57 3.59
C GLN A 22 13.31 2.02 3.14
N LEU A 23 12.52 2.47 2.15
CA LEU A 23 12.54 3.86 1.70
C LEU A 23 12.09 4.83 2.80
N PHE A 24 11.09 4.44 3.60
CA PHE A 24 10.53 5.24 4.68
C PHE A 24 11.07 4.86 6.07
N LYS A 25 12.27 4.28 6.14
CA LYS A 25 12.77 3.69 7.39
C LYS A 25 12.84 4.72 8.53
N GLU A 26 13.20 5.96 8.21
CA GLU A 26 13.33 7.04 9.19
C GLU A 26 11.95 7.52 9.67
N GLU A 27 11.00 7.68 8.75
CA GLU A 27 9.63 8.12 9.02
C GLU A 27 8.82 7.06 9.76
N LEU A 28 9.05 5.78 9.47
CA LEU A 28 8.42 4.66 10.17
C LEU A 28 8.84 4.57 11.65
N GLY A 29 9.92 5.24 12.06
CA GLY A 29 10.24 5.41 13.47
C GLY A 29 9.20 6.24 14.23
N HIS A 30 8.44 7.09 13.52
CA HIS A 30 7.41 7.96 14.08
C HIS A 30 5.97 7.50 13.74
N ILE A 31 5.83 6.58 12.78
CA ILE A 31 4.54 6.08 12.30
C ILE A 31 4.36 4.63 12.75
N HIS A 32 3.39 4.40 13.66
CA HIS A 32 3.12 3.07 14.21
C HIS A 32 2.76 2.02 13.15
N ALA A 33 1.98 2.41 12.14
CA ALA A 33 1.60 1.52 11.05
C ALA A 33 1.26 2.32 9.80
N LEU A 34 1.71 1.82 8.64
CA LEU A 34 1.39 2.38 7.34
C LEU A 34 0.64 1.35 6.51
N ALA A 35 -0.65 1.60 6.26
CA ALA A 35 -1.43 0.78 5.32
C ALA A 35 -1.01 1.11 3.88
N MET A 36 -0.58 0.09 3.14
CA MET A 36 -0.06 0.24 1.78
C MET A 36 -0.82 -0.67 0.81
N HIS A 37 -1.09 -0.13 -0.37
CA HIS A 37 -1.58 -0.85 -1.53
C HIS A 37 -0.55 -0.68 -2.64
N THR A 38 0.07 -1.77 -3.06
CA THR A 38 1.11 -1.78 -4.09
C THR A 38 0.62 -2.52 -5.32
N TYR A 39 0.65 -1.87 -6.46
CA TYR A 39 0.10 -2.38 -7.72
C TYR A 39 1.10 -2.26 -8.87
N THR A 40 1.11 -3.22 -9.78
CA THR A 40 1.60 -2.97 -11.14
C THR A 40 0.60 -2.10 -11.92
N PRO A 41 1.00 -1.43 -13.02
CA PRO A 41 0.06 -0.67 -13.84
C PRO A 41 -1.11 -1.51 -14.36
N ASP A 42 -0.86 -2.78 -14.68
CA ASP A 42 -1.89 -3.73 -15.12
C ASP A 42 -2.86 -4.05 -13.98
N GLU A 43 -2.34 -4.38 -12.78
CA GLU A 43 -3.16 -4.62 -11.58
C GLU A 43 -4.03 -3.39 -11.24
N TRP A 44 -3.46 -2.18 -11.37
CA TRP A 44 -4.16 -0.92 -11.12
C TRP A 44 -5.31 -0.68 -12.10
N THR A 45 -5.06 -0.94 -13.38
CA THR A 45 -6.08 -0.83 -14.44
C THR A 45 -7.23 -1.79 -14.17
N MET A 46 -6.93 -3.05 -13.80
CA MET A 46 -7.96 -4.04 -13.49
C MET A 46 -8.76 -3.70 -12.23
N LYS A 47 -8.13 -3.06 -11.24
CA LYS A 47 -8.77 -2.64 -9.98
C LYS A 47 -9.73 -1.46 -10.14
N ASN A 48 -9.67 -0.71 -11.25
CA ASN A 48 -10.43 0.53 -11.46
C ASN A 48 -10.19 1.59 -10.35
N GLY A 49 -8.98 1.64 -9.80
CA GLY A 49 -8.57 2.64 -8.83
C GLY A 49 -8.32 2.13 -7.40
N ALA A 50 -8.17 3.09 -6.47
CA ALA A 50 -7.84 2.78 -5.08
C ALA A 50 -9.03 2.11 -4.40
N PRO A 51 -8.80 1.13 -3.51
CA PRO A 51 -9.88 0.60 -2.69
C PRO A 51 -10.52 1.76 -1.91
N ALA A 52 -11.85 1.81 -1.93
CA ALA A 52 -12.57 2.74 -1.07
C ALA A 52 -12.13 2.49 0.37
N SER A 53 -11.77 3.55 1.08
CA SER A 53 -11.54 3.47 2.52
C SER A 53 -12.77 2.77 3.12
N PRO A 54 -12.58 1.77 4.00
CA PRO A 54 -13.72 1.16 4.68
C PRO A 54 -14.55 2.30 5.28
N GLN A 55 -15.86 2.25 5.07
CA GLN A 55 -16.77 3.22 5.67
C GLN A 55 -16.50 3.11 7.17
N CYS A 56 -15.82 4.10 7.75
CA CYS A 56 -15.61 4.17 9.19
C CYS A 56 -16.98 4.33 9.83
N ALA A 57 -17.69 3.22 10.00
CA ALA A 57 -18.74 3.11 11.00
C ALA A 57 -18.00 3.27 12.32
N GLY A 58 -18.01 4.52 12.82
CA GLY A 58 -17.47 4.84 14.13
C GLY A 58 -17.98 3.79 15.11
N GLY A 59 -17.04 3.15 15.80
CA GLY A 59 -17.33 2.17 16.85
C GLY A 59 -18.37 2.76 17.78
N SER A 60 -19.62 2.36 17.57
CA SER A 60 -20.74 2.78 18.39
C SER A 60 -20.81 1.78 19.54
N LYS A 61 -20.06 2.14 20.59
CA LYS A 61 -19.98 1.54 21.93
C LYS A 61 -19.32 0.17 22.07
#